data_AF-A0ABD5SDS8-F1
#
_entry.id   AF-A0ABD5SDS8-F1
#
_cell.length_a   1.000
_cell.length_b   1.000
_cell.length_c   1.000
_cell.angle_alpha   90.00
_cell.angle_beta   90.00
_cell.angle_gamma   90.00
#
_symmetry.space_group_name_H-M   'P 1'
#
loop_
_entity.id
_entity.type
_entity.pdbx_description
1 polymer ?
#
loop_
_entity_poly.entity_id
_entity_poly.type
_entity_poly.pdbx_seq_one_letter_code
_entity_poly.pdbx_strand_id
1 'polypeptide(L)'
;SNPANSAGSTGPATGDVVGVKPRAGNDYWFDHDDVRVATDAGRLYGKDARRRAAASTRPLDPGADAIAPESINPVHRLWRPTPGRTGMLGDADRTFLCDRVTTADGSRYVVNGAAEAAGLLPAALSDRLPLADATRVRDVREFNEVMASAYLPAFERLAGRVARASVPVVIESYADVASPLSTRDDSGIDVGIDAVAVVDPGRARIYAGDRYAKARRVAAGSAREGRLEEHTDAVTDMIESVATVGLPALSGEERARPATVA
;
A
#
# COMPACT_ATOMS: atom_id res chain seq x y z
N SER A 1 41.85 -28.88 -15.49
CA SER A 1 40.70 -29.08 -16.40
C SER A 1 39.43 -28.97 -15.59
N ASN A 2 38.55 -28.06 -15.98
CA ASN A 2 37.36 -27.58 -15.25
C ASN A 2 36.23 -28.63 -15.21
N PRO A 3 35.37 -28.65 -14.17
CA PRO A 3 33.96 -28.99 -14.35
C PRO A 3 33.11 -27.75 -14.00
N ALA A 4 32.67 -27.05 -15.04
CA ALA A 4 31.59 -26.08 -14.97
C ALA A 4 30.46 -26.59 -15.87
N ASN A 5 29.32 -26.91 -15.25
CA ASN A 5 27.98 -26.98 -15.86
C ASN A 5 27.02 -27.40 -14.74
N SER A 6 25.88 -26.78 -14.49
CA SER A 6 25.29 -25.53 -14.92
C SER A 6 24.09 -25.39 -13.98
N ALA A 7 24.13 -24.43 -13.05
CA ALA A 7 22.95 -24.09 -12.27
C ALA A 7 21.96 -23.44 -13.24
N GLY A 8 20.95 -24.20 -13.65
CA GLY A 8 19.86 -23.69 -14.47
C GLY A 8 19.15 -22.58 -13.71
N SER A 9 19.32 -21.34 -14.18
CA SER A 9 18.39 -20.26 -13.89
C SER A 9 17.04 -20.65 -14.48
N THR A 10 16.15 -21.17 -13.65
CA THR A 10 14.74 -21.31 -14.01
C THR A 10 14.16 -19.92 -14.05
N GLY A 11 13.88 -19.40 -15.25
CA GLY A 11 13.05 -18.20 -15.41
C GLY A 11 11.70 -18.35 -14.69
N PRO A 12 10.95 -17.25 -14.50
CA PRO A 12 9.69 -17.29 -13.77
C PRO A 12 8.77 -18.36 -14.35
N ALA A 13 8.24 -19.23 -13.49
CA ALA A 13 7.24 -20.19 -13.92
C ALA A 13 6.00 -19.41 -14.36
N THR A 14 5.34 -19.87 -15.43
CA THR A 14 4.07 -19.29 -15.89
C THR A 14 3.07 -19.33 -14.74
N GLY A 15 2.75 -18.16 -14.17
CA GLY A 15 1.83 -18.02 -13.03
C GLY A 15 2.43 -17.35 -11.79
N ASP A 16 3.74 -17.11 -11.74
CA ASP A 16 4.33 -16.40 -10.60
C ASP A 16 3.90 -14.92 -10.55
N VAL A 17 3.47 -14.44 -9.39
CA VAL A 17 3.00 -13.05 -9.19
C VAL A 17 3.17 -12.59 -7.74
N VAL A 18 3.38 -11.29 -7.55
CA VAL A 18 3.39 -10.65 -6.23
C VAL A 18 2.38 -9.51 -6.19
N GLY A 19 1.50 -9.52 -5.20
CA GLY A 19 0.59 -8.41 -4.90
C GLY A 19 1.19 -7.46 -3.87
N VAL A 20 1.22 -6.17 -4.16
CA VAL A 20 1.62 -5.12 -3.21
C VAL A 20 0.51 -4.12 -2.97
N LYS A 21 0.42 -3.63 -1.73
CA LYS A 21 -0.54 -2.59 -1.32
C LYS A 21 0.25 -1.50 -0.60
N PRO A 22 0.82 -0.52 -1.32
CA PRO A 22 1.80 0.42 -0.78
C PRO A 22 1.33 1.14 0.48
N ARG A 23 0.07 1.55 0.48
CA ARG A 23 -0.60 2.18 1.61
C ARG A 23 -1.91 1.46 1.88
N ALA A 24 -2.20 1.25 3.15
CA ALA A 24 -3.44 0.68 3.62
C ALA A 24 -3.81 1.31 4.96
N GLY A 25 -5.04 1.10 5.40
CA GLY A 25 -5.43 1.42 6.74
C GLY A 25 -6.65 0.63 7.17
N ASN A 26 -6.82 0.56 8.49
CA ASN A 26 -7.98 -0.01 9.15
C ASN A 26 -8.66 1.08 9.98
N ASP A 27 -9.97 0.99 10.12
CA ASP A 27 -10.68 1.69 11.18
C ASP A 27 -10.78 0.80 12.42
N TYR A 28 -10.39 1.33 13.58
CA TYR A 28 -10.38 0.59 14.84
C TYR A 28 -11.74 0.00 15.22
N TRP A 29 -12.84 0.67 14.84
CA TRP A 29 -14.19 0.23 15.13
C TRP A 29 -14.77 -0.64 14.02
N PHE A 30 -14.66 -0.22 12.75
CA PHE A 30 -15.26 -0.98 11.65
C PHE A 30 -14.47 -2.22 11.27
N ASP A 31 -13.14 -2.18 11.35
CA ASP A 31 -12.26 -3.32 11.10
C ASP A 31 -11.76 -3.95 12.42
N HIS A 32 -12.57 -3.86 13.49
CA HIS A 32 -12.19 -4.27 14.84
C HIS A 32 -11.56 -5.68 14.91
N ASP A 33 -12.17 -6.65 14.24
CA ASP A 33 -11.67 -8.04 14.27
C ASP A 33 -10.33 -8.19 13.56
N ASP A 34 -10.11 -7.49 12.45
CA ASP A 34 -8.83 -7.51 11.74
C ASP A 34 -7.73 -6.80 12.54
N VAL A 35 -8.07 -5.66 13.17
CA VAL A 35 -7.16 -4.97 14.09
C VAL A 35 -6.81 -5.87 15.27
N ARG A 36 -7.79 -6.52 15.89
CA ARG A 36 -7.57 -7.42 17.02
C ARG A 36 -6.67 -8.60 16.64
N VAL A 37 -6.95 -9.26 15.51
CA VAL A 37 -6.12 -10.39 15.03
C VAL A 37 -4.68 -9.96 14.76
N ALA A 38 -4.44 -8.79 14.16
CA ALA A 38 -3.09 -8.31 13.91
C ALA A 38 -2.38 -7.93 15.23
N THR A 39 -3.05 -7.19 16.10
CA THR A 39 -2.47 -6.66 17.34
C THR A 39 -2.25 -7.72 18.41
N ASP A 40 -3.06 -8.79 18.46
CA ASP A 40 -2.83 -9.94 19.34
C ASP A 40 -1.47 -10.64 19.03
N ALA A 41 -0.92 -10.44 17.81
CA ALA A 41 0.39 -10.91 17.40
C ALA A 41 1.50 -9.83 17.50
N GLY A 42 1.26 -8.70 18.16
CA GLY A 42 2.23 -7.61 18.29
C GLY A 42 2.43 -6.77 17.03
N ARG A 43 1.51 -6.87 16.06
CA ARG A 43 1.68 -6.36 14.69
C ARG A 43 0.50 -5.49 14.26
N LEU A 44 0.69 -4.73 13.19
CA LEU A 44 -0.36 -3.91 12.59
C LEU A 44 -0.34 -4.06 11.07
N TYR A 45 -1.40 -4.63 10.51
CA TYR A 45 -1.63 -4.78 9.07
C TYR A 45 -3.12 -5.00 8.81
N GLY A 46 -3.54 -4.79 7.55
CA GLY A 46 -4.93 -4.96 7.14
C GLY A 46 -5.21 -6.35 6.57
N LYS A 47 -6.50 -6.72 6.50
CA LYS A 47 -6.94 -7.97 5.87
C LYS A 47 -6.47 -8.11 4.43
N ASP A 48 -6.43 -7.01 3.68
CA ASP A 48 -6.03 -7.02 2.27
C ASP A 48 -4.54 -7.32 2.13
N ALA A 49 -3.69 -6.70 2.95
CA ALA A 49 -2.26 -7.00 2.97
C ALA A 49 -2.02 -8.46 3.38
N ARG A 50 -2.78 -8.99 4.36
CA ARG A 50 -2.73 -10.41 4.74
C ARG A 50 -3.12 -11.33 3.58
N ARG A 51 -4.24 -11.05 2.90
CA ARG A 51 -4.72 -11.87 1.78
C ARG A 51 -3.76 -11.83 0.60
N ARG A 52 -3.25 -10.65 0.24
CA ARG A 52 -2.26 -10.49 -0.84
C ARG A 52 -0.95 -11.20 -0.54
N ALA A 53 -0.47 -11.11 0.70
CA ALA A 53 0.71 -11.85 1.12
C ALA A 53 0.52 -13.36 0.99
N ALA A 54 -0.66 -13.89 1.35
CA ALA A 54 -0.99 -15.30 1.20
C ALA A 54 -1.21 -15.74 -0.26
N ALA A 55 -1.71 -14.86 -1.13
CA ALA A 55 -1.96 -15.15 -2.55
C ALA A 55 -0.71 -14.98 -3.42
N SER A 56 0.28 -14.21 -2.97
CA SER A 56 1.52 -14.00 -3.71
C SER A 56 2.35 -15.29 -3.74
N THR A 57 2.84 -15.66 -4.91
CA THR A 57 3.54 -16.95 -5.09
C THR A 57 5.03 -16.84 -4.80
N ARG A 58 5.60 -15.62 -4.85
CA ARG A 58 7.01 -15.35 -4.56
C ARG A 58 7.20 -14.06 -3.75
N PRO A 59 8.24 -13.97 -2.91
CA PRO A 59 8.63 -12.70 -2.30
C PRO A 59 9.24 -11.75 -3.34
N LEU A 60 9.19 -10.44 -3.05
CA LEU A 60 9.91 -9.43 -3.83
C LEU A 60 11.43 -9.58 -3.72
N ASP A 61 11.94 -10.05 -2.58
CA ASP A 61 13.36 -10.30 -2.38
C ASP A 61 13.65 -11.81 -2.48
N PRO A 62 14.66 -12.22 -3.25
CA PRO A 62 15.12 -13.60 -3.25
C PRO A 62 15.58 -14.03 -1.85
N GLY A 63 15.09 -15.18 -1.37
CA GLY A 63 15.54 -15.80 -0.11
C GLY A 63 14.62 -15.62 1.10
N ALA A 64 13.44 -15.00 0.96
CA ALA A 64 12.41 -15.05 1.99
C ALA A 64 11.53 -16.30 1.85
N ASP A 65 11.37 -17.08 2.92
CA ASP A 65 10.55 -18.30 2.93
C ASP A 65 9.03 -18.02 2.94
N ALA A 66 8.64 -16.86 3.46
CA ALA A 66 7.25 -16.43 3.55
C ALA A 66 7.12 -14.92 3.29
N ILE A 67 5.99 -14.53 2.73
CA ILE A 67 5.68 -13.13 2.44
C ILE A 67 4.92 -12.57 3.63
N ALA A 68 5.55 -11.68 4.39
CA ALA A 68 4.88 -10.97 5.46
C ALA A 68 4.04 -9.81 4.89
N PRO A 69 2.83 -9.51 5.41
CA PRO A 69 2.05 -8.33 5.05
C PRO A 69 2.85 -7.03 5.05
N GLU A 70 3.71 -6.83 6.04
CA GLU A 70 4.59 -5.66 6.21
C GLU A 70 5.61 -5.50 5.08
N SER A 71 5.96 -6.61 4.40
CA SER A 71 6.90 -6.61 3.29
C SER A 71 6.28 -6.11 1.99
N ILE A 72 4.96 -6.19 1.84
CA ILE A 72 4.22 -5.75 0.65
C ILE A 72 3.35 -4.50 0.91
N ASN A 73 3.26 -4.09 2.17
CA ASN A 73 2.57 -2.89 2.63
C ASN A 73 3.50 -2.17 3.62
N PRO A 74 4.30 -1.17 3.17
CA PRO A 74 5.26 -0.48 4.02
C PRO A 74 4.59 0.47 5.01
N VAL A 75 3.40 0.99 4.72
CA VAL A 75 2.70 1.93 5.60
C VAL A 75 1.27 1.48 5.83
N HIS A 76 0.90 1.29 7.10
CA HIS A 76 -0.45 0.94 7.52
C HIS A 76 -0.95 1.93 8.56
N ARG A 77 -2.06 2.59 8.29
CA ARG A 77 -2.66 3.56 9.22
C ARG A 77 -3.83 2.96 9.99
N LEU A 78 -3.84 3.17 11.30
CA LEU A 78 -5.01 2.92 12.12
C LEU A 78 -5.75 4.23 12.39
N TRP A 79 -7.04 4.24 12.06
CA TRP A 79 -7.94 5.37 12.31
C TRP A 79 -9.02 4.99 13.32
N ARG A 80 -9.79 5.98 13.77
CA ARG A 80 -11.09 5.75 14.37
C ARG A 80 -12.07 6.86 13.97
N PRO A 81 -13.39 6.61 14.01
CA PRO A 81 -14.38 7.67 13.85
C PRO A 81 -14.33 8.60 15.06
N THR A 82 -14.42 9.90 14.77
CA THR A 82 -14.51 10.99 15.75
C THR A 82 -15.48 12.05 15.23
N PRO A 83 -16.80 11.78 15.26
CA PRO A 83 -17.81 12.69 14.73
C PRO A 83 -17.73 14.10 15.34
N GLY A 84 -17.91 15.12 14.51
CA GLY A 84 -17.84 16.53 14.90
C GLY A 84 -16.41 17.06 15.09
N ARG A 85 -15.38 16.28 14.71
CA ARG A 85 -13.97 16.68 14.80
C ARG A 85 -13.30 16.55 13.45
N THR A 86 -12.40 17.49 13.15
CA THR A 86 -11.43 17.35 12.08
C THR A 86 -10.13 16.82 12.67
N GLY A 87 -9.66 15.68 12.18
CA GLY A 87 -8.39 15.10 12.59
C GLY A 87 -7.20 15.97 12.17
N MET A 88 -6.03 15.72 12.75
CA MET A 88 -4.79 16.45 12.45
C MET A 88 -4.44 16.45 10.95
N LEU A 89 -4.83 15.41 10.21
CA LEU A 89 -4.56 15.28 8.78
C LEU A 89 -5.67 15.87 7.88
N GLY A 90 -6.57 16.67 8.46
CA GLY A 90 -7.62 17.37 7.73
C GLY A 90 -8.89 16.56 7.44
N ASP A 91 -8.92 15.29 7.85
CA ASP A 91 -10.08 14.45 7.64
C ASP A 91 -11.22 14.78 8.62
N ALA A 92 -12.41 15.03 8.09
CA ALA A 92 -13.62 15.22 8.88
C ALA A 92 -14.10 13.88 9.49
N ASP A 93 -14.64 13.97 10.70
CA ASP A 93 -15.28 12.87 11.44
C ASP A 93 -14.40 11.63 11.70
N ARG A 94 -13.08 11.73 11.50
CA ARG A 94 -12.13 10.68 11.80
C ARG A 94 -10.79 11.21 12.29
N THR A 95 -10.12 10.42 13.11
CA THR A 95 -8.80 10.76 13.67
C THR A 95 -7.87 9.57 13.49
N PHE A 96 -6.67 9.80 12.94
CA PHE A 96 -5.67 8.74 12.94
C PHE A 96 -5.09 8.56 14.34
N LEU A 97 -4.83 7.31 14.70
CA LEU A 97 -4.31 6.92 16.00
C LEU A 97 -2.81 6.67 15.92
N CYS A 98 -2.40 5.80 15.01
CA CYS A 98 -1.01 5.52 14.74
C CYS A 98 -0.81 4.95 13.33
N ASP A 99 0.42 5.07 12.84
CA ASP A 99 0.90 4.41 11.63
C ASP A 99 1.95 3.38 12.01
N ARG A 100 1.94 2.24 11.31
CA ARG A 100 3.08 1.32 11.26
C ARG A 100 3.84 1.56 9.95
N VAL A 101 5.12 1.90 10.08
CA VAL A 101 6.06 2.13 8.97
C VAL A 101 7.12 1.02 8.97
N THR A 102 7.24 0.29 7.87
CA THR A 102 8.26 -0.74 7.69
C THR A 102 9.61 -0.09 7.36
N THR A 103 10.58 -0.26 8.24
CA THR A 103 11.97 0.20 8.09
C THR A 103 12.91 -0.93 7.71
N ALA A 104 14.18 -0.62 7.43
CA ALA A 104 15.20 -1.64 7.20
C ALA A 104 15.40 -2.56 8.43
N ASP A 105 15.16 -2.02 9.63
CA ASP A 105 15.37 -2.71 10.90
C ASP A 105 14.07 -3.36 11.46
N GLY A 106 12.98 -3.33 10.68
CA GLY A 106 11.67 -3.80 11.10
C GLY A 106 10.62 -2.69 11.23
N SER A 107 9.51 -2.98 11.89
CA SER A 107 8.39 -2.04 12.03
C SER A 107 8.67 -0.96 13.07
N ARG A 108 8.39 0.29 12.73
CA ARG A 108 8.33 1.43 13.65
C ARG A 108 6.92 2.01 13.68
N TYR A 109 6.55 2.60 14.81
CA TYR A 109 5.23 3.21 15.00
C TYR A 109 5.33 4.73 15.11
N VAL A 110 4.37 5.42 14.51
CA VAL A 110 4.19 6.86 14.60
C VAL A 110 2.82 7.12 15.20
N VAL A 111 2.78 7.68 16.40
CA VAL A 111 1.55 7.91 17.17
C VAL A 111 1.10 9.36 17.01
N ASN A 112 -0.21 9.54 16.81
CA ASN A 112 -0.84 10.85 16.93
C ASN A 112 -0.86 11.28 18.41
N GLY A 113 0.14 12.06 18.81
CA GLY A 113 0.28 12.57 20.17
C GLY A 113 -0.87 13.49 20.60
N ALA A 114 -1.50 14.21 19.66
CA ALA A 114 -2.69 15.01 19.96
C ALA A 114 -3.91 14.13 20.26
N ALA A 115 -4.07 13.01 19.54
CA ALA A 115 -5.12 12.03 19.83
C ALA A 115 -4.85 11.29 21.14
N GLU A 116 -3.59 10.90 21.40
CA GLU A 116 -3.16 10.29 22.66
C GLU A 116 -3.47 11.20 23.86
N ALA A 117 -3.06 12.47 23.79
CA ALA A 117 -3.34 13.46 24.84
C ALA A 117 -4.84 13.72 25.05
N ALA A 118 -5.65 13.58 23.99
CA ALA A 118 -7.10 13.69 24.06
C ALA A 118 -7.81 12.40 24.53
N GLY A 119 -7.06 11.36 24.94
CA GLY A 119 -7.62 10.08 25.40
C GLY A 119 -8.29 9.27 24.29
N LEU A 120 -7.96 9.54 23.03
CA LEU A 120 -8.56 8.84 21.88
C LEU A 120 -7.85 7.52 21.55
N LEU A 121 -6.62 7.30 22.04
CA LEU A 121 -5.88 6.07 21.82
C LEU A 121 -6.39 4.97 22.77
N PRO A 122 -6.97 3.86 22.27
CA PRO A 122 -7.42 2.77 23.12
C PRO A 122 -6.26 2.14 23.90
N ALA A 123 -6.42 1.94 25.22
CA ALA A 123 -5.39 1.37 26.09
C ALA A 123 -4.87 0.01 25.60
N ALA A 124 -5.77 -0.83 25.09
CA ALA A 124 -5.42 -2.15 24.56
C ALA A 124 -4.43 -2.09 23.37
N LEU A 125 -4.32 -0.97 22.65
CA LEU A 125 -3.29 -0.82 21.62
C LEU A 125 -1.90 -0.67 22.24
N SER A 126 -1.76 0.07 23.33
CA SER A 126 -0.48 0.26 24.01
C SER A 126 0.02 -1.02 24.67
N ASP A 127 -0.90 -1.90 25.09
CA ASP A 127 -0.54 -3.22 25.65
C ASP A 127 -0.11 -4.22 24.57
N ARG A 128 -0.69 -4.10 23.36
CA ARG A 128 -0.48 -5.05 22.27
C ARG A 128 0.60 -4.64 21.29
N LEU A 129 0.85 -3.35 21.13
CA LEU A 129 1.83 -2.80 20.19
C LEU A 129 2.97 -2.11 20.95
N PRO A 130 4.19 -2.08 20.41
CA PRO A 130 5.33 -1.41 21.05
C PRO A 130 5.23 0.12 20.89
N LEU A 131 4.18 0.73 21.45
CA LEU A 131 3.90 2.17 21.34
C LEU A 131 4.67 3.01 22.36
N ALA A 132 5.31 2.38 23.34
CA ALA A 132 6.18 3.07 24.29
C ALA A 132 7.31 3.81 23.56
N ASP A 133 7.97 3.12 22.62
CA ASP A 133 9.11 3.63 21.85
C ASP A 133 8.70 4.35 20.55
N ALA A 134 7.39 4.56 20.34
CA ALA A 134 6.88 5.18 19.11
C ALA A 134 7.21 6.66 19.03
N THR A 135 7.47 7.13 17.80
CA THR A 135 7.59 8.56 17.51
C THR A 135 6.22 9.21 17.65
N ARG A 136 6.11 10.24 18.48
CA ARG A 136 4.86 10.99 18.68
C ARG A 136 4.90 12.28 17.89
N VAL A 137 3.85 12.51 17.10
CA VAL A 137 3.64 13.74 16.36
C VAL A 137 2.43 14.47 16.91
N ARG A 138 2.54 15.78 17.15
CA ARG A 138 1.47 16.59 17.75
C ARG A 138 0.79 17.51 16.75
N ASP A 139 1.44 17.75 15.63
CA ASP A 139 0.94 18.61 14.57
C ASP A 139 1.38 18.13 13.18
N VAL A 140 0.87 18.80 12.15
CA VAL A 140 1.15 18.49 10.74
C VAL A 140 2.63 18.72 10.39
N ARG A 141 3.31 19.67 11.03
CA ARG A 141 4.73 19.95 10.76
C ARG A 141 5.59 18.80 11.25
N GLU A 142 5.42 18.36 12.50
CA GLU A 142 6.10 17.19 13.05
C GLU A 142 5.79 15.94 12.22
N PHE A 143 4.53 15.76 11.81
CA PHE A 143 4.17 14.65 10.92
C PHE A 143 4.88 14.71 9.57
N ASN A 144 4.98 15.89 8.95
CA ASN A 144 5.68 16.07 7.68
C ASN A 144 7.19 15.77 7.80
N GLU A 145 7.82 16.10 8.94
CA GLU A 145 9.21 15.74 9.22
C GLU A 145 9.40 14.22 9.29
N VAL A 146 8.47 13.51 9.95
CA VAL A 146 8.49 12.03 10.00
C VAL A 146 8.17 11.42 8.63
N MET A 147 7.23 12.00 7.87
CA MET A 147 6.95 11.59 6.50
C MET A 147 8.23 11.63 5.64
N ALA A 148 8.98 12.72 5.74
CA ALA A 148 10.21 12.92 4.98
C ALA A 148 11.32 11.93 5.36
N SER A 149 11.47 11.64 6.66
CA SER A 149 12.58 10.85 7.21
C SER A 149 12.30 9.34 7.32
N ALA A 150 11.04 8.92 7.40
CA ALA A 150 10.68 7.51 7.61
C ALA A 150 9.76 6.95 6.51
N TYR A 151 8.73 7.68 6.09
CA TYR A 151 7.72 7.15 5.16
C TYR A 151 8.22 7.13 3.73
N LEU A 152 8.78 8.24 3.26
CA LEU A 152 9.33 8.31 1.90
C LEU A 152 10.43 7.24 1.68
N PRO A 153 11.40 7.05 2.60
CA PRO A 153 12.33 5.93 2.49
C PRO A 153 11.67 4.54 2.50
N ALA A 154 10.53 4.37 3.20
CA ALA A 154 9.79 3.10 3.18
C ALA A 154 9.12 2.84 1.84
N PHE A 155 8.55 3.87 1.22
CA PHE A 155 8.01 3.78 -0.14
C PHE A 155 9.13 3.54 -1.17
N GLU A 156 10.25 4.25 -1.07
CA GLU A 156 11.41 4.08 -1.97
C GLU A 156 12.00 2.66 -1.85
N ARG A 157 12.10 2.10 -0.65
CA ARG A 157 12.51 0.69 -0.49
C ARG A 157 11.55 -0.27 -1.17
N LEU A 158 10.23 -0.09 -1.00
CA LEU A 158 9.26 -0.93 -1.70
C LEU A 158 9.37 -0.76 -3.22
N ALA A 159 9.41 0.48 -3.71
CA ALA A 159 9.54 0.82 -5.13
C ALA A 159 10.79 0.18 -5.74
N GLY A 160 11.94 0.29 -5.08
CA GLY A 160 13.19 -0.33 -5.54
C GLY A 160 13.11 -1.86 -5.60
N ARG A 161 12.38 -2.50 -4.68
CA ARG A 161 12.15 -3.95 -4.72
C ARG A 161 11.22 -4.35 -5.85
N VAL A 162 10.15 -3.58 -6.08
CA VAL A 162 9.24 -3.78 -7.21
C VAL A 162 9.98 -3.62 -8.54
N ALA A 163 10.79 -2.57 -8.70
CA ALA A 163 11.56 -2.31 -9.92
C ALA A 163 12.60 -3.40 -10.25
N ARG A 164 13.04 -4.17 -9.24
CA ARG A 164 13.98 -5.28 -9.41
C ARG A 164 13.30 -6.66 -9.44
N ALA A 165 11.98 -6.71 -9.29
CA ALA A 165 11.26 -7.98 -9.25
C ALA A 165 11.44 -8.73 -10.59
N SER A 166 11.65 -10.04 -10.49
CA SER A 166 11.80 -10.93 -11.65
C SER A 166 10.48 -11.57 -12.11
N VAL A 167 9.38 -11.21 -11.45
CA VAL A 167 8.02 -11.71 -11.67
C VAL A 167 7.06 -10.52 -11.79
N PRO A 168 5.91 -10.67 -12.46
CA PRO A 168 4.86 -9.66 -12.46
C PRO A 168 4.49 -9.18 -11.05
N VAL A 169 4.37 -7.86 -10.88
CA VAL A 169 3.94 -7.23 -9.63
C VAL A 169 2.61 -6.50 -9.85
N VAL A 170 1.60 -6.85 -9.06
CA VAL A 170 0.31 -6.15 -9.05
C VAL A 170 0.32 -5.13 -7.91
N ILE A 171 0.30 -3.85 -8.26
CA ILE A 171 0.25 -2.75 -7.30
C ILE A 171 -1.20 -2.31 -7.14
N GLU A 172 -1.78 -2.52 -5.96
CA GLU A 172 -3.12 -2.01 -5.66
C GLU A 172 -3.05 -0.52 -5.29
N SER A 173 -3.82 0.29 -5.99
CA SER A 173 -4.05 1.69 -5.61
C SER A 173 -4.90 1.80 -4.33
N TYR A 174 -4.91 2.97 -3.72
CA TYR A 174 -5.78 3.35 -2.63
C TYR A 174 -6.43 4.69 -2.96
N ALA A 175 -7.68 4.90 -2.55
CA ALA A 175 -8.40 6.16 -2.72
C ALA A 175 -8.29 6.77 -4.14
N ASP A 176 -8.32 5.89 -5.16
CA ASP A 176 -8.20 6.24 -6.58
C ASP A 176 -6.93 7.04 -6.93
N VAL A 177 -5.84 6.87 -6.19
CA VAL A 177 -4.55 7.53 -6.48
C VAL A 177 -3.91 6.92 -7.74
N ALA A 178 -3.54 7.78 -8.69
CA ALA A 178 -2.99 7.40 -9.98
C ALA A 178 -1.59 6.76 -9.90
N SER A 179 -0.82 7.08 -8.87
CA SER A 179 0.55 6.56 -8.67
C SER A 179 0.83 6.26 -7.19
N PRO A 180 0.43 5.07 -6.71
CA PRO A 180 0.51 4.70 -5.30
C PRO A 180 1.95 4.39 -4.82
N LEU A 181 2.92 4.26 -5.74
CA LEU A 181 4.36 4.08 -5.46
C LEU A 181 5.21 5.23 -6.01
N SER A 182 4.76 6.47 -5.84
CA SER A 182 5.57 7.63 -6.21
C SER A 182 6.80 7.74 -5.32
N THR A 183 7.98 7.79 -5.95
CA THR A 183 9.27 8.08 -5.30
C THR A 183 9.64 9.54 -5.52
N ARG A 184 10.67 10.02 -4.82
CA ARG A 184 11.24 11.34 -5.10
C ARG A 184 11.92 11.36 -6.47
N ASP A 185 11.89 12.51 -7.13
CA ASP A 185 12.52 12.69 -8.45
C ASP A 185 14.02 12.39 -8.42
N ASP A 186 14.71 12.66 -7.30
CA ASP A 186 16.13 12.41 -7.09
C ASP A 186 16.46 10.98 -6.61
N SER A 187 15.45 10.13 -6.38
CA SER A 187 15.66 8.76 -5.90
C SER A 187 16.30 7.84 -6.95
N GLY A 188 16.19 8.18 -8.24
CA GLY A 188 16.66 7.36 -9.36
C GLY A 188 15.92 6.03 -9.54
N ILE A 189 14.78 5.84 -8.85
CA ILE A 189 13.98 4.62 -8.92
C ILE A 189 12.83 4.83 -9.92
N ASP A 190 12.83 4.03 -11.00
CA ASP A 190 11.73 3.97 -11.96
C ASP A 190 10.96 2.65 -11.79
N VAL A 191 9.73 2.74 -11.27
CA VAL A 191 8.80 1.61 -11.20
C VAL A 191 8.02 1.62 -12.51
N GLY A 192 8.62 1.03 -13.54
CA GLY A 192 7.97 0.88 -14.84
C GLY A 192 6.59 0.25 -14.69
N ILE A 193 5.57 0.88 -15.29
CA ILE A 193 4.20 0.36 -15.31
C ILE A 193 3.91 -0.14 -16.71
N ASP A 194 3.62 -1.44 -16.84
CA ASP A 194 3.28 -2.04 -18.13
C ASP A 194 1.82 -1.80 -18.53
N ALA A 195 0.92 -1.85 -17.54
CA ALA A 195 -0.51 -1.64 -17.72
C ALA A 195 -1.17 -1.13 -16.45
N VAL A 196 -2.29 -0.42 -16.61
CA VAL A 196 -3.16 0.01 -15.49
C VAL A 196 -4.55 -0.55 -15.72
N ALA A 197 -5.10 -1.21 -14.70
CA ALA A 197 -6.48 -1.67 -14.69
C ALA A 197 -7.30 -0.78 -13.76
N VAL A 198 -8.22 0.00 -14.33
CA VAL A 198 -9.20 0.80 -13.58
C VAL A 198 -10.46 -0.03 -13.42
N VAL A 199 -10.76 -0.37 -12.17
CA VAL A 199 -11.82 -1.32 -11.82
C VAL A 199 -13.05 -0.55 -11.36
N ASP A 200 -14.13 -0.71 -12.11
CA ASP A 200 -15.46 -0.19 -11.80
C ASP A 200 -16.40 -1.37 -11.46
N PRO A 201 -17.54 -1.15 -10.80
CA PRO A 201 -18.56 -2.19 -10.65
C PRO A 201 -18.90 -2.83 -12.00
N GLY A 202 -18.67 -4.13 -12.12
CA GLY A 202 -19.01 -4.92 -13.31
C GLY A 202 -17.98 -4.91 -14.44
N ARG A 203 -16.89 -4.13 -14.35
CA ARG A 203 -15.89 -4.05 -15.45
C ARG A 203 -14.50 -3.59 -14.99
N ALA A 204 -13.49 -3.90 -15.79
CA ALA A 204 -12.19 -3.25 -15.74
C ALA A 204 -11.84 -2.62 -17.09
N ARG A 205 -11.36 -1.37 -17.07
CA ARG A 205 -10.75 -0.71 -18.22
C ARG A 205 -9.24 -0.83 -18.13
N ILE A 206 -8.61 -1.32 -19.19
CA ILE A 206 -7.18 -1.54 -19.27
C ILE A 206 -6.54 -0.41 -20.06
N TYR A 207 -5.48 0.18 -19.53
CA TYR A 207 -4.70 1.24 -20.16
C TYR A 207 -3.27 0.77 -20.36
N ALA A 208 -2.68 1.12 -21.51
CA ALA A 208 -1.25 0.89 -21.75
C ALA A 208 -0.42 1.78 -20.82
N GLY A 209 0.55 1.19 -20.13
CA GLY A 209 1.27 1.88 -19.05
C GLY A 209 2.11 3.07 -19.54
N ASP A 210 2.67 3.00 -20.75
CA ASP A 210 3.40 4.11 -21.38
C ASP A 210 2.49 5.33 -21.63
N ARG A 211 1.27 5.11 -22.14
CA ARG A 211 0.26 6.14 -22.35
C ARG A 211 -0.23 6.71 -21.03
N TYR A 212 -0.48 5.85 -20.04
CA TYR A 212 -0.88 6.25 -18.70
C TYR A 212 0.18 7.13 -18.04
N ALA A 213 1.45 6.71 -18.06
CA ALA A 213 2.56 7.49 -17.52
C ALA A 213 2.74 8.84 -18.22
N LYS A 214 2.53 8.90 -19.55
CA LYS A 214 2.56 10.17 -20.29
C LYS A 214 1.42 11.10 -19.90
N ALA A 215 0.19 10.60 -19.83
CA ALA A 215 -0.98 11.37 -19.42
C ALA A 215 -0.83 11.90 -17.99
N ARG A 216 -0.34 11.04 -17.08
CA ARG A 216 -0.04 11.41 -15.70
C ARG A 216 0.91 12.61 -15.60
N ARG A 217 2.02 12.60 -16.36
CA ARG A 217 2.95 13.74 -16.39
C ARG A 217 2.28 15.05 -16.83
N VAL A 218 1.29 14.97 -17.73
CA VAL A 218 0.53 16.13 -18.18
C VAL A 218 -0.44 16.61 -17.10
N ALA A 219 -1.17 15.71 -16.43
CA ALA A 219 -2.05 16.06 -15.33
C ALA A 219 -1.28 16.68 -14.16
N ALA A 220 -0.15 16.08 -13.75
CA ALA A 220 0.72 16.62 -12.71
C ALA A 220 1.25 18.03 -13.04
N GLY A 221 1.58 18.30 -14.31
CA GLY A 221 2.03 19.63 -14.78
C GLY A 221 0.92 20.69 -14.84
N SER A 222 -0.35 20.28 -14.77
CA SER A 222 -1.52 21.19 -14.78
C SER A 222 -1.96 21.65 -13.39
N ALA A 223 -1.27 21.21 -12.33
CA ALA A 223 -1.62 21.48 -10.94
C ALA A 223 -1.49 22.98 -10.56
N ARG A 224 -2.52 23.75 -10.89
CA ARG A 224 -3.09 24.70 -9.93
C ARG A 224 -3.61 23.86 -8.75
N GLU A 225 -3.26 24.25 -7.52
CA GLU A 225 -3.83 23.75 -6.24
C GLU A 225 -3.21 22.49 -5.63
N GLY A 226 -2.16 22.66 -4.82
CA GLY A 226 -2.07 22.18 -3.42
C GLY A 226 -2.31 20.71 -3.02
N ARG A 227 -2.64 19.79 -3.94
CA ARG A 227 -2.82 18.35 -3.69
C ARG A 227 -1.57 17.61 -4.17
N LEU A 228 -0.92 16.90 -3.25
CA LEU A 228 0.30 16.12 -3.52
C LEU A 228 -0.01 14.81 -4.28
N GLU A 229 -1.23 14.29 -4.12
CA GLU A 229 -1.67 13.05 -4.75
C GLU A 229 -2.56 13.37 -5.96
N GLU A 230 -2.28 12.68 -7.06
CA GLU A 230 -3.01 12.77 -8.33
C GLU A 230 -4.05 11.65 -8.39
N HIS A 231 -5.28 11.97 -8.76
CA HIS A 231 -6.37 11.00 -8.86
C HIS A 231 -6.42 10.37 -10.26
N THR A 232 -6.94 9.14 -10.30
CA THR A 232 -6.95 8.27 -11.48
C THR A 232 -7.82 8.86 -12.60
N ASP A 233 -8.94 9.48 -12.24
CA ASP A 233 -9.88 10.13 -13.16
C ASP A 233 -9.20 11.21 -14.01
N ALA A 234 -8.42 12.09 -13.35
CA ALA A 234 -7.67 13.14 -14.02
C ALA A 234 -6.74 12.59 -15.11
N VAL A 235 -6.15 11.40 -14.90
CA VAL A 235 -5.30 10.74 -15.90
C VAL A 235 -6.14 10.08 -16.99
N THR A 236 -7.16 9.32 -16.61
CA THR A 236 -7.95 8.52 -17.57
C THR A 236 -8.82 9.35 -18.48
N ASP A 237 -9.20 10.56 -18.09
CA ASP A 237 -9.99 11.47 -18.94
C ASP A 237 -9.19 11.97 -20.15
N MET A 238 -7.86 11.83 -20.15
CA MET A 238 -6.98 12.24 -21.24
C MET A 238 -6.65 11.12 -22.24
N ILE A 239 -6.99 9.86 -21.95
CA ILE A 239 -6.55 8.71 -22.72
C ILE A 239 -7.66 7.67 -22.89
N GLU A 240 -7.65 6.99 -24.03
CA GLU A 240 -8.54 5.87 -24.29
C GLU A 240 -8.00 4.56 -23.71
N SER A 241 -8.90 3.74 -23.17
CA SER A 241 -8.58 2.37 -22.76
C SER A 241 -8.23 1.51 -23.98
N VAL A 242 -7.28 0.59 -23.84
CA VAL A 242 -6.93 -0.38 -24.89
C VAL A 242 -7.85 -1.59 -24.88
N ALA A 243 -8.50 -1.87 -23.75
CA ALA A 243 -9.49 -2.93 -23.61
C ALA A 243 -10.47 -2.63 -22.47
N THR A 244 -11.67 -3.19 -22.56
CA THR A 244 -12.63 -3.27 -21.45
C THR A 244 -12.99 -4.73 -21.23
N VAL A 245 -12.86 -5.20 -20.00
CA VAL A 245 -13.13 -6.58 -19.58
C VAL A 245 -14.35 -6.58 -18.65
N GLY A 246 -15.29 -7.50 -18.87
CA GLY A 246 -16.42 -7.69 -17.97
C GLY A 246 -15.98 -8.38 -16.68
N LEU A 247 -16.41 -7.86 -15.54
CA LEU A 247 -16.20 -8.43 -14.21
C LEU A 247 -17.56 -8.77 -13.59
N PRO A 248 -18.25 -9.83 -14.06
CA PRO A 248 -19.56 -10.19 -13.53
C PRO A 248 -19.45 -10.49 -12.02
N ALA A 249 -20.50 -10.12 -11.28
CA ALA A 249 -20.56 -10.42 -9.87
C ALA A 249 -20.51 -11.94 -9.64
N LEU A 250 -19.55 -12.38 -8.84
CA LEU A 250 -19.45 -13.78 -8.43
C LEU A 250 -20.65 -14.14 -7.55
N SER A 251 -21.19 -15.34 -7.76
CA SER A 251 -22.21 -15.92 -6.89
C SER A 251 -21.67 -16.10 -5.45
N GLY A 252 -22.56 -16.35 -4.50
CA GLY A 252 -22.15 -16.66 -3.12
C GLY A 252 -21.23 -17.88 -3.03
N GLU A 253 -21.49 -18.91 -3.82
CA GLU A 253 -20.68 -20.13 -3.86
C GLU A 253 -19.30 -19.89 -4.46
N GLU A 254 -19.20 -19.07 -5.50
CA GLU A 254 -17.90 -18.73 -6.11
C GLU A 254 -17.05 -17.87 -5.18
N ARG A 255 -17.66 -16.92 -4.46
CA ARG A 255 -16.94 -16.11 -3.45
C ARG A 255 -16.38 -16.93 -2.29
N ALA A 256 -16.96 -18.09 -2.01
CA ALA A 256 -16.48 -19.00 -0.98
C ALA A 256 -15.27 -19.85 -1.42
N ARG A 257 -14.88 -19.82 -2.71
CA ARG A 257 -13.73 -20.55 -3.25
C ARG A 257 -12.52 -19.62 -3.36
N PRO A 258 -11.48 -19.77 -2.52
CA PRO A 258 -10.31 -18.88 -2.54
C PRO A 258 -9.63 -18.83 -3.91
N ALA A 259 -9.51 -19.98 -4.60
CA ALA A 259 -8.91 -20.07 -5.94
C ALA A 259 -9.73 -19.36 -7.05
N THR A 260 -10.96 -18.92 -6.76
CA THR A 260 -11.81 -18.16 -7.69
C THR A 260 -11.71 -16.65 -7.45
N VAL A 261 -11.24 -16.23 -6.26
CA VAL A 261 -11.18 -14.83 -5.85
C VAL A 261 -9.72 -14.31 -5.78
N ALA A 262 -8.75 -15.22 -5.66
CA ALA A 262 -7.32 -14.93 -5.53
C ALA A 262 -6.59 -14.91 -6.87
#